data_AF-A0A2L2YHX5-F1
#
_entry.id   AF-A0A2L2YHX5-F1
#
_cell.length_a   1.000
_cell.length_b   1.000
_cell.length_c   1.000
_cell.angle_alpha   90.00
_cell.angle_beta   90.00
_cell.angle_gamma   90.00
#
_symmetry.space_group_name_H-M   'P 1'
#
loop_
_entity.id
_entity.type
_entity.pdbx_description
1 polymer ?
#
loop_
_entity_poly.entity_id
_entity_poly.type
_entity_poly.pdbx_seq_one_letter_code
_entity_poly.pdbx_strand_id
1 'polypeptide(L)'
;MINFALKCKKTFVLLCLKKFEINSSEEILAIEALLKILDTSLEKISRVKLRTVENPESNSEVEDQDAPTEQQEVDYLNLVLQAADEDMELSMIVSFTGILLMYFIDTKKSFSEFVQERLSSEKCADVVAVSKKFLQFTLITGGMPATGILLLRTSITKLSELHPSSS
;
A
#
# COMPACT_ATOMS: atom_id res chain seq x y z
N MET A 1 -11.75 25.67 -3.83
CA MET A 1 -11.26 24.29 -4.09
C MET A 1 -11.09 23.44 -2.83
N ILE A 2 -10.57 23.98 -1.71
CA ILE A 2 -10.33 23.26 -0.45
C ILE A 2 -11.59 22.52 0.09
N ASN A 3 -12.76 23.15 0.01
CA ASN A 3 -14.03 22.60 0.51
C ASN A 3 -14.54 21.37 -0.27
N PHE A 4 -14.21 21.26 -1.56
CA PHE A 4 -14.63 20.13 -2.39
C PHE A 4 -13.80 18.88 -2.10
N ALA A 5 -12.47 19.05 -1.98
CA ALA A 5 -11.56 17.95 -1.63
C ALA A 5 -11.90 17.36 -0.26
N LEU A 6 -12.15 18.20 0.76
CA LEU A 6 -12.56 17.75 2.10
C LEU A 6 -13.89 17.00 2.09
N LYS A 7 -14.88 17.49 1.32
CA LYS A 7 -16.20 16.84 1.20
C LYS A 7 -16.08 15.47 0.52
N CYS A 8 -15.33 15.36 -0.57
CA CYS A 8 -15.08 14.09 -1.25
C CYS A 8 -14.29 13.09 -0.39
N LYS A 9 -13.28 13.58 0.35
CA LYS A 9 -12.47 12.75 1.27
C LYS A 9 -13.34 12.17 2.37
N LYS A 10 -14.16 13.01 3.02
CA LYS A 10 -15.12 12.57 4.04
C LYS A 10 -16.12 11.57 3.49
N THR A 11 -16.71 11.81 2.30
CA THR A 11 -17.66 10.87 1.69
C THR A 11 -17.02 9.54 1.31
N PHE A 12 -15.85 9.55 0.67
CA PHE A 12 -15.13 8.32 0.30
C PHE A 12 -14.76 7.50 1.54
N VAL A 13 -14.22 8.15 2.57
CA VAL A 13 -13.85 7.45 3.80
C VAL A 13 -15.08 6.97 4.55
N LEU A 14 -16.16 7.75 4.66
CA LEU A 14 -17.42 7.26 5.23
C LEU A 14 -17.98 6.06 4.45
N LEU A 15 -17.85 6.05 3.12
CA LEU A 15 -18.25 4.90 2.30
C LEU A 15 -17.37 3.68 2.58
N CYS A 16 -16.05 3.86 2.73
CA CYS A 16 -15.15 2.78 3.11
C CYS A 16 -15.45 2.27 4.52
N LEU A 17 -15.53 3.14 5.52
CA LEU A 17 -15.87 2.77 6.91
C LEU A 17 -17.21 2.03 6.98
N LYS A 18 -18.22 2.49 6.22
CA LYS A 18 -19.51 1.80 6.10
C LYS A 18 -19.39 0.44 5.41
N LYS A 19 -18.60 0.34 4.33
CA LYS A 19 -18.34 -0.91 3.61
C LYS A 19 -17.63 -1.94 4.51
N PHE A 20 -16.81 -1.47 5.45
CA PHE A 20 -16.07 -2.29 6.40
C PHE A 20 -16.72 -2.36 7.80
N GLU A 21 -17.97 -1.91 7.96
CA GLU A 21 -18.76 -1.97 9.20
C GLU A 21 -18.10 -1.34 10.44
N ILE A 22 -17.33 -0.26 10.24
CA ILE A 22 -16.62 0.43 11.33
C ILE A 22 -17.55 1.49 11.99
N ASN A 23 -17.88 1.29 13.27
CA ASN A 23 -18.69 2.22 14.08
C ASN A 23 -17.86 3.34 14.72
N SER A 24 -18.38 4.57 14.76
CA SER A 24 -17.64 5.77 15.21
C SER A 24 -17.42 5.90 16.73
N SER A 25 -17.87 4.95 17.55
CA SER A 25 -17.45 4.81 18.96
C SER A 25 -16.20 3.94 19.10
N GLU A 26 -15.81 3.25 18.04
CA GLU A 26 -14.71 2.29 17.98
C GLU A 26 -13.56 2.80 17.09
N GLU A 27 -13.44 4.13 16.92
CA GLU A 27 -12.47 4.77 16.01
C GLU A 27 -11.02 4.35 16.32
N ILE A 28 -10.67 4.12 17.59
CA ILE A 28 -9.34 3.60 17.98
C ILE A 28 -9.14 2.17 17.47
N LEU A 29 -10.12 1.29 17.66
CA LEU A 29 -10.05 -0.10 17.17
C LEU A 29 -9.95 -0.13 15.64
N ALA A 30 -10.63 0.82 14.97
CA ALA A 30 -10.52 0.98 13.52
C ALA A 30 -9.10 1.37 13.10
N ILE A 31 -8.49 2.36 13.78
CA ILE A 31 -7.12 2.78 13.52
C ILE A 31 -6.15 1.61 13.77
N GLU A 32 -6.31 0.85 14.85
CA GLU A 32 -5.51 -0.34 15.14
C GLU A 32 -5.65 -1.42 14.06
N ALA A 33 -6.87 -1.68 13.60
CA ALA A 33 -7.13 -2.61 12.50
C ALA A 33 -6.44 -2.15 11.21
N LEU A 34 -6.51 -0.86 10.87
CA LEU A 34 -5.84 -0.29 9.71
C LEU A 34 -4.31 -0.42 9.82
N LEU A 35 -3.73 -0.15 10.99
CA LEU A 35 -2.29 -0.34 11.24
C LEU A 35 -1.88 -1.81 11.09
N LYS A 36 -2.68 -2.75 11.61
CA LYS A 36 -2.44 -4.19 11.44
C LYS A 36 -2.53 -4.63 9.98
N ILE A 37 -3.47 -4.08 9.21
CA ILE A 37 -3.59 -4.34 7.77
C ILE A 37 -2.35 -3.81 7.04
N LEU A 38 -1.86 -2.62 7.37
CA LEU A 38 -0.62 -2.08 6.80
C LEU A 38 0.55 -3.02 7.06
N ASP A 39 0.79 -3.37 8.32
CA ASP A 39 1.90 -4.25 8.71
C ASP A 39 1.85 -5.58 7.97
N THR A 40 0.69 -6.23 7.97
CA THR A 40 0.50 -7.52 7.29
C THR A 40 0.72 -7.39 5.78
N SER A 41 0.27 -6.31 5.17
CA SER A 41 0.38 -6.11 3.72
C SER A 41 1.82 -5.79 3.31
N LEU A 42 2.53 -4.96 4.08
CA LEU A 42 3.94 -4.67 3.85
C LEU A 42 4.82 -5.91 4.01
N GLU A 43 4.58 -6.73 5.03
CA GLU A 43 5.27 -8.01 5.19
C GLU A 43 5.04 -8.93 3.99
N LYS A 44 3.80 -9.03 3.51
CA LYS A 44 3.48 -9.83 2.32
C LYS A 44 4.16 -9.31 1.07
N ILE A 45 4.16 -7.99 0.83
CA ILE A 45 4.88 -7.37 -0.29
C ILE A 45 6.38 -7.72 -0.23
N SER A 46 6.99 -7.64 0.94
CA SER A 46 8.40 -8.01 1.12
C SER A 46 8.64 -9.49 0.81
N ARG A 47 7.73 -10.40 1.18
CA ARG A 47 7.82 -11.84 0.83
C ARG A 47 7.63 -12.09 -0.66
N VAL A 48 6.71 -11.40 -1.32
CA VAL A 48 6.50 -11.50 -2.78
C VAL A 48 7.77 -11.11 -3.52
N LYS A 49 8.39 -9.98 -3.14
CA LYS A 49 9.68 -9.53 -3.70
C LYS A 49 10.79 -10.56 -3.51
N LEU A 50 10.87 -11.18 -2.32
CA LEU A 50 11.87 -12.22 -2.05
C LEU A 50 11.64 -13.47 -2.90
N ARG A 51 10.39 -13.92 -3.10
CA ARG A 51 10.07 -15.06 -3.99
C ARG A 51 10.51 -14.85 -5.44
N THR A 52 10.37 -13.62 -5.95
CA THR A 52 10.83 -13.28 -7.30
C THR A 52 12.35 -13.14 -7.42
N VAL A 53 13.06 -12.93 -6.31
CA VAL A 53 14.53 -12.77 -6.27
C VAL A 53 15.25 -14.08 -5.91
N GLU A 54 14.64 -14.96 -5.11
CA GLU A 54 15.15 -16.29 -4.73
C GLU A 54 14.91 -17.37 -5.79
N ASN A 55 14.21 -17.02 -6.87
CA ASN A 55 14.05 -17.89 -8.04
C ASN A 55 14.78 -17.35 -9.28
N PRO A 56 16.10 -17.05 -9.26
CA PRO A 56 16.80 -16.70 -10.48
C PRO A 56 17.35 -17.93 -11.21
N GLU A 57 17.74 -18.97 -10.47
CA GLU A 57 18.24 -20.26 -10.91
C GLU A 57 18.69 -20.95 -9.62
N SER A 58 18.53 -22.26 -9.52
CA SER A 58 19.13 -23.03 -8.45
C SER A 58 20.63 -22.73 -8.35
N ASN A 59 21.08 -22.34 -7.15
CA ASN A 59 22.46 -22.52 -6.71
C ASN A 59 22.82 -24.01 -6.80
N SER A 60 23.22 -24.47 -7.96
CA SER A 60 23.85 -25.77 -8.17
C SER A 60 24.91 -25.58 -9.23
N GLU A 61 26.14 -25.45 -8.77
CA GLU A 61 27.32 -25.84 -9.54
C GLU A 61 27.10 -27.28 -10.03
N VAL A 62 26.51 -27.45 -11.22
CA VAL A 62 26.53 -28.71 -11.95
C VAL A 62 26.71 -28.39 -13.44
N GLU A 63 27.74 -29.02 -13.96
CA GLU A 63 28.20 -29.05 -15.33
C GLU A 63 27.08 -29.12 -16.39
N ASP A 64 27.21 -28.29 -17.43
CA ASP A 64 26.91 -28.61 -18.82
C ASP A 64 25.56 -29.33 -19.07
N GLN A 65 24.41 -28.64 -18.96
CA GLN A 65 23.13 -29.15 -19.49
C GLN A 65 22.25 -28.04 -20.10
N ASP A 66 21.87 -28.31 -21.36
CA ASP A 66 20.84 -27.75 -22.24
C ASP A 66 20.10 -26.45 -21.88
N ALA A 67 19.93 -25.60 -22.91
CA ALA A 67 19.05 -24.44 -22.88
C ALA A 67 17.68 -24.79 -22.27
N PRO A 68 17.10 -23.90 -21.43
CA PRO A 68 15.82 -24.16 -20.77
C PRO A 68 14.76 -24.52 -21.82
N THR A 69 13.96 -25.55 -21.53
CA THR A 69 12.88 -25.96 -22.42
C THR A 69 11.80 -24.87 -22.44
N GLU A 70 11.12 -24.64 -23.57
CA GLU A 70 10.05 -23.62 -23.69
C GLU A 70 9.01 -23.70 -22.56
N GLN A 71 8.76 -24.91 -22.03
CA GLN A 71 7.86 -25.15 -20.91
C GLN A 71 8.36 -24.53 -19.58
N GLN A 72 9.67 -24.59 -19.30
CA GLN A 72 10.29 -23.98 -18.11
C GLN A 72 10.23 -22.46 -18.16
N GLU A 73 10.40 -21.87 -19.34
CA GLU A 73 10.26 -20.41 -19.54
C GLU A 73 8.82 -19.95 -19.30
N VAL A 74 7.83 -20.72 -19.78
CA VAL A 74 6.40 -20.43 -19.56
C VAL A 74 6.01 -20.56 -18.08
N ASP A 75 6.50 -21.59 -17.40
CA ASP A 75 6.21 -21.78 -15.97
C ASP A 75 6.86 -20.68 -15.11
N TYR A 76 8.08 -20.26 -15.45
CA TYR A 76 8.72 -19.11 -14.82
C TYR A 76 7.94 -17.81 -15.06
N LEU A 77 7.53 -17.55 -16.30
CA LEU A 77 6.75 -16.37 -16.65
C LEU A 77 5.42 -16.32 -15.87
N ASN A 78 4.73 -17.45 -15.73
CA ASN A 78 3.49 -17.54 -14.97
C ASN A 78 3.70 -17.22 -13.47
N LEU A 79 4.81 -17.69 -12.88
CA LEU A 79 5.15 -17.36 -11.48
C LEU A 79 5.43 -15.87 -11.30
N VAL A 80 6.17 -15.25 -12.22
CA VAL A 80 6.44 -13.81 -12.19
C VAL A 80 5.15 -13.00 -12.35
N LEU A 81 4.25 -13.42 -13.25
CA LEU A 81 2.95 -12.77 -13.44
C LEU A 81 2.06 -12.88 -12.19
N GLN A 82 2.00 -14.04 -11.54
CA GLN A 82 1.27 -14.20 -10.28
C GLN A 82 1.83 -13.32 -9.17
N ALA A 83 3.16 -13.24 -9.05
CA ALA A 83 3.80 -12.36 -8.07
C ALA A 83 3.51 -10.87 -8.35
N ALA A 84 3.49 -10.47 -9.62
CA ALA A 84 3.16 -9.10 -10.00
C ALA A 84 1.69 -8.75 -9.70
N ASP A 85 0.76 -9.68 -9.91
CA ASP A 85 -0.65 -9.52 -9.55
C ASP A 85 -0.83 -9.37 -8.03
N GLU A 86 -0.20 -10.25 -7.23
CA GLU A 86 -0.23 -10.18 -5.77
C GLU A 86 0.40 -8.87 -5.24
N ASP A 87 1.53 -8.41 -5.79
CA ASP A 87 2.15 -7.13 -5.42
C ASP A 87 1.24 -5.94 -5.75
N MET A 88 0.52 -5.99 -6.88
CA MET A 88 -0.42 -4.94 -7.27
C MET A 88 -1.62 -4.86 -6.33
N GLU A 89 -2.24 -6.00 -6.01
CA GLU A 89 -3.35 -6.06 -5.06
C GLU A 89 -2.95 -5.54 -3.67
N LEU A 90 -1.79 -5.99 -3.16
CA LEU A 90 -1.28 -5.54 -1.86
C LEU A 90 -0.92 -4.05 -1.89
N SER A 91 -0.33 -3.56 -2.98
CA SER A 91 -0.02 -2.14 -3.15
C SER A 91 -1.27 -1.27 -3.15
N MET A 92 -2.35 -1.75 -3.75
CA MET A 92 -3.67 -1.11 -3.70
C MET A 92 -4.19 -1.06 -2.25
N ILE A 93 -4.13 -2.16 -1.51
CA ILE A 93 -4.57 -2.24 -0.11
C ILE A 93 -3.79 -1.26 0.77
N VAL A 94 -2.45 -1.24 0.67
CA VAL A 94 -1.59 -0.31 1.41
C VAL A 94 -1.98 1.14 1.11
N SER A 95 -2.19 1.47 -0.17
CA SER A 95 -2.54 2.83 -0.61
C SER A 95 -3.87 3.30 -0.05
N PHE A 96 -4.91 2.47 -0.12
CA PHE A 96 -6.23 2.83 0.43
C PHE A 96 -6.22 2.89 1.95
N THR A 97 -5.52 1.97 2.60
CA THR A 97 -5.36 1.97 4.06
C THR A 97 -4.64 3.24 4.52
N GLY A 98 -3.61 3.69 3.80
CA GLY A 98 -2.94 4.96 4.04
C GLY A 98 -3.88 6.17 3.91
N ILE A 99 -4.76 6.19 2.91
CA ILE A 99 -5.78 7.24 2.76
C ILE A 99 -6.75 7.26 3.96
N LEU A 100 -7.19 6.09 4.42
CA LEU A 100 -8.11 5.96 5.55
C LEU A 100 -7.45 6.43 6.86
N LEU A 101 -6.20 6.04 7.11
CA LEU A 101 -5.42 6.53 8.26
C LEU A 101 -5.25 8.04 8.24
N MET A 102 -4.96 8.63 7.07
CA MET A 102 -4.86 10.09 6.91
C MET A 102 -6.17 10.80 7.25
N TYR A 103 -7.31 10.21 6.96
CA TYR A 103 -8.58 10.79 7.38
C TYR A 103 -8.73 10.80 8.90
N PHE A 104 -8.42 9.69 9.59
CA PHE A 104 -8.47 9.66 11.05
C PHE A 104 -7.52 10.69 11.66
N ILE A 105 -6.29 10.76 11.16
CA ILE A 105 -5.28 11.72 11.61
C ILE A 105 -5.76 13.17 11.39
N ASP A 106 -6.36 13.48 10.24
CA ASP A 106 -6.92 14.79 9.93
C ASP A 106 -8.14 15.15 10.82
N THR A 107 -8.79 14.17 11.48
CA THR A 107 -10.02 14.42 12.26
C THR A 107 -9.76 14.86 13.70
N LYS A 108 -8.75 14.29 14.39
CA LYS A 108 -8.44 14.58 15.79
C LYS A 108 -6.95 14.51 16.06
N LYS A 109 -6.42 15.47 16.82
CA LYS A 109 -5.01 15.50 17.22
C LYS A 109 -4.58 14.22 17.97
N SER A 110 -5.46 13.71 18.84
CA SER A 110 -5.22 12.46 19.58
C SER A 110 -5.03 11.24 18.68
N PHE A 111 -5.64 11.21 17.49
CA PHE A 111 -5.44 10.13 16.52
C PHE A 111 -4.12 10.28 15.77
N SER A 112 -3.68 11.51 15.50
CA SER A 112 -2.34 11.78 14.99
C SER A 112 -1.27 11.24 15.92
N GLU A 113 -1.36 11.57 17.22
CA GLU A 113 -0.43 11.11 18.25
C GLU A 113 -0.46 9.57 18.35
N PHE A 114 -1.65 8.98 18.43
CA PHE A 114 -1.83 7.53 18.50
C PHE A 114 -1.20 6.77 17.33
N VAL A 115 -1.33 7.29 16.10
CA VAL A 115 -0.74 6.66 14.91
C VAL A 115 0.78 6.87 14.90
N GLN A 116 1.28 8.06 15.20
CA GLN A 116 2.74 8.32 15.22
C GLN A 116 3.48 7.48 16.26
N GLU A 117 2.83 7.11 17.37
CA GLU A 117 3.39 6.18 18.36
C GLU A 117 3.52 4.74 17.85
N ARG A 118 2.69 4.33 16.89
CA ARG A 118 2.55 2.92 16.46
C ARG A 118 3.09 2.66 15.06
N LEU A 119 3.11 3.67 14.21
CA LEU A 119 3.70 3.62 12.88
C LEU A 119 5.12 4.17 12.97
N SER A 120 6.13 3.30 12.84
CA SER A 120 7.52 3.74 12.81
C SER A 120 7.79 4.59 11.56
N SER A 121 8.82 5.45 11.63
CA SER A 121 9.24 6.27 10.49
C SER A 121 9.63 5.42 9.27
N GLU A 122 10.29 4.29 9.49
CA GLU A 122 10.66 3.31 8.45
C GLU A 122 9.42 2.73 7.77
N LYS A 123 8.46 2.21 8.55
CA LYS A 123 7.21 1.68 8.01
C LYS A 123 6.41 2.77 7.28
N CYS A 124 6.39 3.99 7.81
CA CYS A 124 5.74 5.11 7.14
C CYS A 124 6.39 5.39 5.77
N ALA A 125 7.72 5.36 5.68
CA ALA A 125 8.45 5.50 4.43
C ALA A 125 8.10 4.39 3.43
N ASP A 126 7.96 3.14 3.89
CA ASP A 126 7.53 2.02 3.05
C ASP A 126 6.10 2.20 2.52
N VAL A 127 5.15 2.60 3.37
CA VAL A 127 3.78 2.93 2.96
C VAL A 127 3.78 4.01 1.88
N VAL A 128 4.59 5.06 2.06
CA VAL A 128 4.73 6.15 1.09
C VAL A 128 5.32 5.63 -0.23
N ALA A 129 6.35 4.79 -0.18
CA ALA A 129 6.99 4.23 -1.37
C ALA A 129 6.02 3.34 -2.17
N VAL A 130 5.31 2.44 -1.51
CA VAL A 130 4.29 1.58 -2.12
C VAL A 130 3.16 2.42 -2.72
N SER A 131 2.67 3.41 -1.97
CA SER A 131 1.59 4.29 -2.43
C SER A 131 1.99 5.14 -3.66
N LYS A 132 3.25 5.58 -3.74
CA LYS A 132 3.77 6.28 -4.93
C LYS A 132 3.79 5.38 -6.17
N LYS A 133 4.18 4.11 -6.03
CA LYS A 133 4.14 3.14 -7.13
C LYS A 133 2.71 2.90 -7.60
N PHE A 134 1.77 2.71 -6.68
CA PHE A 134 0.36 2.55 -7.02
C PHE A 134 -0.23 3.81 -7.69
N LEU A 135 0.17 5.01 -7.24
CA LEU A 135 -0.20 6.25 -7.92
C LEU A 135 0.31 6.29 -9.37
N GLN A 136 1.55 5.86 -9.64
CA GLN A 136 2.07 5.78 -11.01
C GLN A 136 1.27 4.77 -11.85
N PHE A 137 0.97 3.60 -11.28
CA PHE A 137 0.16 2.58 -11.94
C PHE A 137 -1.23 3.11 -12.33
N THR A 138 -1.93 3.77 -11.41
CA THR A 138 -3.27 4.32 -11.67
C THR A 138 -3.26 5.45 -12.69
N LEU A 139 -2.17 6.23 -12.77
CA LEU A 139 -1.98 7.24 -13.81
C LEU A 139 -1.77 6.63 -15.20
N ILE A 140 -1.06 5.50 -15.29
CA ILE A 140 -0.82 4.79 -16.56
C ILE A 140 -2.08 4.10 -17.05
N THR A 141 -2.78 3.39 -16.16
CA THR A 141 -3.95 2.57 -16.53
C THR A 141 -5.24 3.38 -16.66
N GLY A 142 -5.30 4.57 -16.08
CA GLY A 142 -6.55 5.33 -15.97
C GLY A 142 -7.58 4.68 -15.06
N GLY A 143 -7.18 3.68 -14.24
CA GLY A 143 -8.08 2.90 -13.38
C GLY A 143 -8.70 3.67 -12.21
N MET A 144 -8.39 4.96 -12.05
CA MET A 144 -8.90 5.79 -10.97
C MET A 144 -9.35 7.17 -11.49
N PRO A 145 -10.53 7.68 -11.07
CA PRO A 145 -10.97 9.02 -11.44
C PRO A 145 -10.02 10.10 -10.87
N ALA A 146 -10.00 11.27 -11.51
CA ALA A 146 -9.14 12.39 -11.12
C ALA A 146 -9.27 12.81 -9.65
N THR A 147 -10.47 12.69 -9.07
CA THR A 147 -10.71 12.94 -7.64
C THR A 147 -10.02 11.92 -6.75
N GLY A 148 -10.01 10.64 -7.12
CA GLY A 148 -9.28 9.60 -6.42
C GLY A 148 -7.76 9.81 -6.49
N ILE A 149 -7.25 10.17 -7.67
CA ILE A 149 -5.82 10.49 -7.88
C ILE A 149 -5.40 11.66 -6.98
N LEU A 150 -6.22 12.71 -6.90
CA LEU A 150 -5.96 13.86 -6.04
C LEU A 150 -5.93 13.46 -4.55
N LEU A 151 -6.89 12.63 -4.12
CA LEU A 151 -6.94 12.12 -2.75
C LEU A 151 -5.71 11.28 -2.40
N LEU A 152 -5.32 10.35 -3.27
CA LEU A 152 -4.14 9.52 -3.09
C LEU A 152 -2.87 10.37 -3.01
N ARG A 153 -2.65 11.29 -3.97
CA ARG A 153 -1.50 12.21 -3.97
C ARG A 153 -1.44 13.04 -2.68
N THR A 154 -2.56 13.61 -2.25
CA THR A 154 -2.63 14.42 -1.02
C THR A 154 -2.30 13.60 0.22
N SER A 155 -2.82 12.37 0.31
CA SER A 155 -2.55 11.48 1.44
C SER A 155 -1.09 11.03 1.47
N ILE A 156 -0.47 10.76 0.32
CA ILE A 156 0.96 10.43 0.21
C ILE A 156 1.83 11.58 0.76
N THR A 157 1.54 12.82 0.35
CA THR A 157 2.27 14.00 0.84
C THR A 157 2.16 14.13 2.36
N LYS A 158 0.95 14.04 2.91
CA LYS A 158 0.73 14.13 4.35
C LYS A 158 1.39 12.98 5.13
N LEU A 159 1.37 11.76 4.60
CA LEU A 159 2.07 10.62 5.20
C LEU A 159 3.58 10.87 5.26
N SER A 160 4.17 11.42 4.19
CA SER A 160 5.60 11.76 4.20
C SER A 160 5.98 12.86 5.18
N GLU A 161 5.03 13.70 5.59
CA GLU A 161 5.22 14.75 6.59
C GLU A 161 4.96 14.26 8.02
N LEU A 162 4.43 13.04 8.19
CA LEU A 162 4.04 12.51 9.50
C LEU A 162 5.23 12.26 10.42
N HIS A 163 6.35 11.85 9.83
CA HIS A 163 7.66 11.74 10.48
C HIS A 163 8.63 12.59 9.65
N PRO A 164 8.74 13.91 9.92
CA PRO A 164 9.72 14.72 9.23
C PRO A 164 11.09 14.12 9.54
N SER A 165 11.82 13.73 8.49
CA SER A 165 13.19 13.25 8.63
C SER A 165 13.99 14.30 9.38
N SER A 166 14.39 13.98 10.61
CA SER A 166 15.29 14.79 11.43
C SER A 166 16.51 15.13 10.57
N SER A 167 16.59 16.40 10.18
CA SER A 167 17.70 16.97 9.41
C SER A 167 18.93 17.10 10.28
#